data_AF-A0AAU2VW08-F1
#
_entry.id   AF-A0AAU2VW08-F1
#
_cell.length_a   1.000
_cell.length_b   1.000
_cell.length_c   1.000
_cell.angle_alpha   90.00
_cell.angle_beta   90.00
_cell.angle_gamma   90.00
#
_symmetry.space_group_name_H-M   'P 1'
#
loop_
_entity.id
_entity.type
_entity.pdbx_description
1 polymer ?
#
loop_
_entity_poly.entity_id
_entity_poly.type
_entity_poly.pdbx_seq_one_letter_code
_entity_poly.pdbx_strand_id
1 'polypeptide(L)'
;MIHCNSRVCSPWFETAQAHQQAGSPGLPDSLVCELAEGHSDEHAGHLEDMGRGTFDVWVRWKGDDFTYVCAAPCEMVDPVLTPHLRQACMLFVDHAPGHSWEFEDLLHD
;
A
#
# COMPACT_ATOMS: atom_id res chain seq x y z
N MET A 1 -0.53 1.37 18.86
CA MET A 1 0.41 1.95 17.87
C MET A 1 0.12 1.28 16.56
N ILE A 2 -0.17 2.04 15.52
CA ILE A 2 -0.25 1.50 14.17
C ILE A 2 1.21 1.45 13.71
N HIS A 3 1.73 0.24 13.52
CA HIS A 3 3.11 0.05 13.06
C HIS A 3 3.06 0.03 11.53
N CYS A 4 3.76 0.95 10.86
CA CYS A 4 3.99 0.85 9.42
C CYS A 4 4.75 -0.46 9.13
N ASN A 5 4.64 -0.99 7.91
CA ASN A 5 5.30 -2.24 7.49
C ASN A 5 4.97 -3.47 8.37
N SER A 6 3.90 -3.40 9.18
CA SER A 6 3.37 -4.50 9.98
C SER A 6 1.94 -4.82 9.57
N ARG A 7 1.55 -6.09 9.69
CA ARG A 7 0.15 -6.47 9.49
C ARG A 7 -0.73 -5.83 10.55
N VAL A 8 -1.72 -5.08 10.10
CA VAL A 8 -2.79 -4.51 10.92
C VAL A 8 -4.11 -5.14 10.52
N CYS A 9 -5.06 -5.19 11.45
CA CYS A 9 -6.44 -5.54 11.10
C CYS A 9 -6.94 -4.51 10.09
N SER A 10 -7.61 -4.98 9.03
CA SER A 10 -8.25 -4.06 8.10
C SER A 10 -9.37 -3.29 8.83
N PRO A 11 -9.69 -2.05 8.41
CA PRO A 11 -10.81 -1.29 8.97
C PRO A 11 -12.17 -2.02 8.87
N TRP A 12 -12.30 -2.97 7.94
CA TRP A 12 -13.48 -3.82 7.75
C TRP A 12 -13.29 -5.24 8.31
N PHE A 13 -12.38 -5.45 9.26
CA PHE A 13 -12.01 -6.78 9.79
C PHE A 13 -13.23 -7.63 10.18
N GLU A 14 -14.19 -7.05 10.90
CA GLU A 14 -15.41 -7.78 11.32
C GLU A 14 -16.24 -8.27 10.13
N THR A 15 -16.31 -7.45 9.07
CA THR A 15 -17.01 -7.82 7.82
C THR A 15 -16.24 -8.91 7.07
N ALA A 16 -14.91 -8.79 6.97
CA ALA A 16 -14.07 -9.82 6.36
C ALA A 16 -14.24 -11.17 7.09
N GLN A 17 -14.25 -11.15 8.43
CA GLN A 17 -14.46 -12.34 9.23
C GLN A 17 -15.84 -12.99 8.99
N ALA A 18 -16.91 -12.18 8.93
CA ALA A 18 -18.25 -12.67 8.63
C ALA A 18 -18.34 -13.30 7.23
N HIS A 19 -17.72 -12.69 6.23
CA HIS A 19 -17.66 -13.23 4.86
C HIS A 19 -16.88 -14.55 4.79
N GLN A 20 -15.73 -14.64 5.47
CA GLN A 20 -14.95 -15.88 5.56
C GLN A 20 -15.77 -17.00 6.20
N GLN A 21 -16.49 -16.72 7.30
CA GLN A 21 -17.38 -17.68 7.95
C GLN A 21 -18.53 -18.14 7.05
N ALA A 22 -19.01 -17.27 6.16
CA ALA A 22 -20.03 -17.57 5.17
C ALA A 22 -19.49 -18.30 3.92
N GLY A 23 -18.18 -18.56 3.84
CA GLY A 23 -17.54 -19.21 2.69
C GLY A 23 -17.40 -18.32 1.45
N SER A 24 -17.51 -17.00 1.62
CA SER A 24 -17.32 -16.02 0.55
C SER A 24 -15.86 -15.54 0.52
N PRO A 25 -15.10 -15.79 -0.56
CA PRO A 25 -13.84 -15.10 -0.75
C PRO A 25 -14.13 -13.63 -1.06
N GLY A 26 -13.40 -12.67 -0.50
CA GLY A 26 -13.55 -11.30 -1.01
C GLY A 26 -12.84 -10.16 -0.29
N LEU A 27 -12.58 -10.25 1.02
CA LEU A 27 -12.00 -9.12 1.74
C LEU A 27 -10.78 -9.56 2.55
N PRO A 28 -9.61 -8.91 2.37
CA PRO A 28 -8.48 -9.15 3.24
C PRO A 28 -8.83 -8.72 4.66
N ASP A 29 -8.53 -9.58 5.62
CA ASP A 29 -8.68 -9.30 7.05
C ASP A 29 -7.47 -8.50 7.60
N SER A 30 -6.39 -8.43 6.84
CA SER A 30 -5.18 -7.72 7.22
C SER A 30 -4.64 -6.86 6.08
N LEU A 31 -4.09 -5.72 6.45
CA LEU A 31 -3.40 -4.78 5.56
C LEU A 31 -1.97 -4.56 6.06
N VAL A 32 -1.09 -4.15 5.15
CA VAL A 32 0.26 -3.67 5.47
C VAL A 32 0.36 -2.26 4.92
N CYS A 33 0.89 -1.34 5.73
CA CYS A 33 1.24 -0.01 5.24
C CYS A 33 2.53 -0.11 4.44
N GLU A 34 2.47 0.23 3.16
CA GLU A 34 3.60 0.22 2.21
C GLU A 34 4.33 1.57 2.14
N LEU A 35 3.92 2.54 2.96
CA LEU A 35 4.70 3.75 3.21
C LEU A 35 5.71 3.49 4.34
N ALA A 36 6.85 4.21 4.31
CA ALA A 36 7.91 4.05 5.28
C ALA A 36 7.48 4.18 6.74
N GLU A 37 8.27 3.58 7.64
CA GLU A 37 8.08 3.78 9.06
C GLU A 37 8.18 5.25 9.51
N GLY A 38 7.41 5.58 10.55
CA GLY A 38 7.52 6.86 11.26
C GLY A 38 6.72 8.03 10.67
N HIS A 39 5.88 7.81 9.63
CA HIS A 39 4.95 8.84 9.19
C HIS A 39 3.72 8.95 10.11
N SER A 40 3.14 10.15 10.20
CA SER A 40 1.91 10.41 10.98
C SER A 40 0.67 10.65 10.12
N ASP A 41 0.86 10.67 8.80
CA ASP A 41 -0.22 10.80 7.83
C ASP A 41 -0.98 9.49 7.65
N GLU A 42 -1.94 9.48 6.73
CA GLU A 42 -2.69 8.26 6.38
C GLU A 42 -1.72 7.17 5.93
N HIS A 43 -1.96 5.95 6.40
CA HIS A 43 -1.32 4.77 5.86
C HIS A 43 -1.90 4.44 4.50
N ALA A 44 -1.13 3.76 3.67
CA ALA A 44 -1.58 3.29 2.37
C ALA A 44 -1.07 1.89 2.09
N GLY A 45 -1.89 1.09 1.42
CA GLY A 45 -1.58 -0.29 1.04
C GLY A 45 -2.18 -0.58 -0.32
N HIS A 46 -1.40 -1.24 -1.17
CA HIS A 46 -1.79 -1.61 -2.51
C HIS A 46 -2.75 -2.81 -2.47
N LEU A 47 -3.78 -2.78 -3.30
CA LEU A 47 -4.77 -3.86 -3.38
C LEU A 47 -4.74 -4.56 -4.73
N GLU A 48 -4.67 -3.81 -5.83
CA GLU A 48 -4.73 -4.38 -7.17
C GLU A 48 -4.18 -3.42 -8.23
N ASP A 49 -3.35 -3.95 -9.12
CA ASP A 49 -2.92 -3.23 -10.32
C ASP A 49 -4.10 -3.13 -11.30
N MET A 50 -4.43 -1.92 -11.75
CA MET A 50 -5.53 -1.71 -12.69
C MET A 50 -5.12 -0.93 -13.93
N GLY A 51 -6.04 -0.84 -14.90
CA GLY A 51 -5.85 0.00 -16.08
C GLY A 51 -4.61 -0.32 -16.93
N ARG A 52 -4.02 -1.51 -16.80
CA ARG A 52 -2.74 -1.90 -17.44
C ARG A 52 -1.58 -0.96 -17.06
N GLY A 53 -1.47 -0.60 -15.79
CA GLY A 53 -0.42 0.29 -15.26
C GLY A 53 -0.72 1.78 -15.49
N THR A 54 -1.98 2.14 -15.73
CA THR A 54 -2.40 3.55 -15.77
C THR A 54 -2.89 4.05 -14.41
N PHE A 55 -3.42 3.15 -13.57
CA PHE A 55 -3.80 3.44 -12.20
C PHE A 55 -3.91 2.14 -11.42
N ASP A 56 -3.65 2.21 -10.13
CA ASP A 56 -3.76 1.08 -9.21
C ASP A 56 -4.81 1.41 -8.13
N VAL A 57 -5.37 0.36 -7.52
CA VAL A 57 -6.31 0.51 -6.41
C VAL A 57 -5.56 0.41 -5.10
N TRP A 58 -5.68 1.46 -4.31
CA TRP A 58 -5.10 1.58 -2.98
C TRP A 58 -6.20 1.71 -1.94
N VAL A 59 -5.94 1.21 -0.74
CA VAL A 59 -6.66 1.63 0.46
C VAL A 59 -5.79 2.63 1.22
N ARG A 60 -6.39 3.74 1.64
CA ARG A 60 -5.81 4.69 2.58
C ARG A 60 -6.59 4.64 3.88
N TRP A 61 -5.90 4.67 5.01
CA TRP A 61 -6.55 4.61 6.31
C TRP A 61 -5.84 5.40 7.39
N LYS A 62 -6.61 5.84 8.40
CA LYS A 62 -6.12 6.47 9.62
C LYS A 62 -7.04 6.10 10.78
N GLY A 63 -6.54 5.27 11.69
CA GLY A 63 -7.41 4.64 12.68
C GLY A 63 -8.42 3.73 11.97
N ASP A 64 -9.71 3.90 12.28
CA ASP A 64 -10.80 3.12 11.70
C ASP A 64 -11.38 3.76 10.41
N ASP A 65 -11.00 5.00 10.11
CA ASP A 65 -11.41 5.68 8.88
C ASP A 65 -10.59 5.19 7.69
N PHE A 66 -11.26 4.89 6.57
CA PHE A 66 -10.60 4.43 5.35
C PHE A 66 -11.30 4.89 4.08
N THR A 67 -10.54 4.88 2.98
CA THR A 67 -11.06 5.15 1.64
C THR A 67 -10.32 4.32 0.59
N TYR A 68 -11.02 3.96 -0.48
CA TYR A 68 -10.41 3.37 -1.67
C TYR A 68 -10.08 4.47 -2.66
N VAL A 69 -8.87 4.43 -3.22
CA VAL A 69 -8.40 5.42 -4.19
C VAL A 69 -7.85 4.69 -5.40
N CYS A 70 -8.32 5.09 -6.59
CA CYS A 70 -7.62 4.79 -7.83
C CYS A 70 -6.56 5.88 -8.03
N ALA A 71 -5.29 5.51 -7.99
CA ALA A 71 -4.18 6.46 -8.09
C ALA A 71 -3.22 6.04 -9.19
N ALA A 72 -2.67 7.03 -9.91
CA ALA A 72 -1.63 6.76 -10.89
C ALA A 72 -0.34 6.30 -10.19
N PRO A 73 0.45 5.40 -10.79
CA PRO A 73 1.75 5.01 -10.24
C PRO A 73 2.72 6.20 -10.26
N CYS A 74 3.66 6.20 -9.32
CA CYS A 74 4.75 7.17 -9.29
C CYS A 74 5.79 6.80 -10.36
N GLU A 75 6.01 7.71 -11.31
CA GLU A 75 6.93 7.48 -12.44
C GLU A 75 8.41 7.77 -12.11
N MET A 76 8.71 8.16 -10.87
CA MET A 76 10.08 8.41 -10.45
C MET A 76 10.86 7.08 -10.44
N VAL A 77 12.12 7.13 -10.87
CA VAL A 77 13.02 5.97 -10.93
C VAL A 77 14.24 6.22 -10.06
N ASP A 78 14.81 5.16 -9.50
CA ASP A 78 16.05 5.27 -8.71
C ASP A 78 17.17 5.90 -9.56
N PRO A 79 17.68 7.09 -9.19
CA PRO A 79 18.69 7.78 -9.98
C PRO A 79 20.08 7.15 -9.87
N VAL A 80 20.36 6.40 -8.81
CA VAL A 80 21.67 5.84 -8.47
C VAL A 80 21.94 4.55 -9.25
N LEU A 81 20.91 3.78 -9.56
CA LEU A 81 21.06 2.54 -10.34
C LEU A 81 21.41 2.80 -11.81
N THR A 82 22.14 1.84 -12.39
CA THR A 82 22.45 1.85 -13.83
C THR A 82 21.15 1.82 -14.64
N PRO A 83 21.07 2.47 -15.82
CA PRO A 83 19.80 2.65 -16.54
C PRO A 83 18.99 1.37 -16.81
N HIS A 84 19.65 0.23 -16.97
CA HIS A 84 19.02 -1.06 -17.22
C HIS A 84 18.53 -1.79 -15.94
N LEU A 85 18.95 -1.31 -14.76
CA LEU A 85 18.51 -1.81 -13.46
C LEU A 85 17.53 -0.86 -12.75
N ARG A 86 17.29 0.33 -13.31
CA ARG A 86 16.35 1.29 -12.73
C ARG A 86 14.95 0.72 -12.72
N GLN A 87 14.36 0.65 -11.54
CA GLN A 87 12.96 0.34 -11.34
C GLN A 87 12.21 1.64 -10.98
N ALA A 88 10.96 1.73 -11.41
CA ALA A 88 10.08 2.81 -11.00
C ALA A 88 9.69 2.64 -9.53
N CYS A 89 9.25 3.74 -8.92
CA CYS A 89 8.71 3.71 -7.58
C CYS A 89 7.45 2.85 -7.58
N MET A 90 7.32 2.00 -6.56
CA MET A 90 6.16 1.10 -6.42
C MET A 90 4.95 1.77 -5.76
N LEU A 91 5.04 3.06 -5.44
CA LEU A 91 4.00 3.81 -4.76
C LEU A 91 3.18 4.65 -5.75
N PHE A 92 2.03 5.16 -5.30
CA PHE A 92 1.17 6.05 -6.07
C PHE A 92 1.69 7.50 -6.10
N VAL A 93 1.38 8.30 -7.13
CA VAL A 93 1.82 9.71 -7.27
C VAL A 93 1.51 10.58 -6.04
N ASP A 94 2.40 11.54 -5.75
CA ASP A 94 2.33 12.45 -4.58
C ASP A 94 2.34 11.75 -3.21
N HIS A 95 2.90 10.53 -3.15
CA HIS A 95 3.15 9.83 -1.90
C HIS A 95 4.24 10.52 -1.05
N ALA A 96 4.10 10.41 0.26
CA ALA A 96 5.09 10.78 1.28
C ALA A 96 5.38 9.54 2.15
N PRO A 97 6.52 9.44 2.85
CA PRO A 97 7.58 10.46 3.05
C PRO A 97 8.75 10.42 2.05
N GLY A 98 8.73 9.51 1.08
CA GLY A 98 9.83 9.26 0.14
C GLY A 98 9.47 8.12 -0.81
N HIS A 99 10.38 7.77 -1.72
CA HIS A 99 10.21 6.72 -2.72
C HIS A 99 10.54 5.33 -2.17
N SER A 100 9.93 4.30 -2.76
CA SER A 100 10.05 2.91 -2.30
C SER A 100 11.50 2.41 -2.17
N TRP A 101 12.43 2.88 -3.00
CA TRP A 101 13.85 2.50 -2.89
C TRP A 101 14.60 3.18 -1.73
N GLU A 102 14.02 4.22 -1.11
CA GLU A 102 14.64 4.95 0.01
C GLU A 102 14.38 4.25 1.36
N PHE A 103 13.59 3.18 1.34
CA PHE A 103 13.06 2.51 2.52
C PHE A 103 13.72 1.15 2.66
N GLU A 104 14.57 0.98 3.68
CA GLU A 104 15.22 -0.30 4.01
C GLU A 104 14.22 -1.33 4.58
N ASP A 105 13.07 -0.85 5.02
CA ASP A 105 11.99 -1.52 5.74
C ASP A 105 10.86 -2.05 4.85
N LEU A 106 10.86 -1.73 3.55
CA LEU A 106 10.05 -2.44 2.58
C LEU A 106 10.66 -3.83 2.36
N LEU A 107 10.24 -4.79 3.18
CA LEU A 107 10.47 -6.21 2.95
C LEU A 107 9.89 -6.58 1.57
N HIS A 108 10.74 -6.52 0.54
CA HIS A 108 10.59 -7.37 -0.64
C HIS A 108 10.86 -8.81 -0.20
N ASP A 109 9.80 -9.64 -0.18
CA ASP A 109 9.77 -11.10 -0.01
C ASP A 109 10.88 -11.77 0.83
#